data_AF-A0A0P0Y9J9-F1
#
_entry.id   AF-A0A0P0Y9J9-F1
#
_cell.length_a   1.000
_cell.length_b   1.000
_cell.length_c   1.000
_cell.angle_alpha   90.00
_cell.angle_beta   90.00
_cell.angle_gamma   90.00
#
_symmetry.space_group_name_H-M   'P 1'
#
loop_
_entity.id
_entity.type
_entity.pdbx_description
1 polymer ?
#
loop_
_entity_poly.entity_id
_entity_poly.type
_entity_poly.pdbx_seq_one_letter_code
_entity_poly.pdbx_strand_id
1 'polypeptide(L)'
;FGSYAITINGYESAFLSEFAPICIYLVISPLVSLIPLGVPFPFASNSSTYPEKLSAYERGFNPSGDARSRFDIRFYPVPILFIIPDQEVTFFFLGQYLLTRLICLDLGP
;
A
#
# COMPACT_ATOMS: atom_id res chain seq x y z
N PHE A 1 -10.83 -36.51 -18.23
CA PHE A 1 -11.31 -35.11 -18.36
C PHE A 1 -12.15 -34.65 -17.16
N GLY A 2 -13.19 -35.39 -16.73
CA GLY A 2 -14.04 -35.00 -15.58
C GLY A 2 -13.31 -34.83 -14.23
N SER A 3 -12.43 -35.76 -13.84
CA SER A 3 -11.74 -35.66 -12.53
C SER A 3 -10.79 -34.46 -12.41
N TYR A 4 -10.06 -34.12 -13.48
CA TYR A 4 -9.20 -32.93 -13.48
C TYR A 4 -10.01 -31.65 -13.34
N ALA A 5 -11.17 -31.56 -14.00
CA ALA A 5 -12.06 -30.41 -13.84
C ALA A 5 -12.54 -30.27 -12.39
N ILE A 6 -12.85 -31.37 -11.70
CA ILE A 6 -13.23 -31.33 -10.28
C ILE A 6 -12.06 -30.87 -9.41
N THR A 7 -10.84 -31.36 -9.65
CA THR A 7 -9.65 -30.93 -8.89
C THR A 7 -9.30 -29.46 -9.12
N ILE A 8 -9.40 -28.97 -10.36
CA ILE A 8 -9.19 -27.54 -10.68
C ILE A 8 -10.25 -26.68 -9.97
N ASN A 9 -11.54 -27.02 -10.10
CA ASN A 9 -12.60 -26.28 -9.39
C ASN A 9 -12.42 -26.30 -7.86
N GLY A 10 -11.95 -27.42 -7.31
CA GLY A 10 -11.59 -27.52 -5.89
C GLY A 10 -10.46 -26.56 -5.50
N TYR A 11 -9.39 -26.48 -6.30
CA TYR A 11 -8.28 -25.55 -6.05
C TYR A 11 -8.73 -24.08 -6.17
N GLU A 12 -9.50 -23.74 -7.21
CA GLU A 12 -10.06 -22.40 -7.37
C GLU A 12 -10.93 -22.01 -6.16
N SER A 13 -11.76 -22.92 -5.66
CA SER A 13 -12.60 -22.67 -4.47
C SER A 13 -11.78 -22.50 -3.20
N ALA A 14 -10.71 -23.28 -3.02
CA ALA A 14 -9.81 -23.18 -1.87
C ALA A 14 -9.02 -21.87 -1.91
N PHE A 15 -8.46 -21.53 -3.07
CA PHE A 15 -7.77 -20.26 -3.30
C PHE A 15 -8.68 -19.06 -3.00
N LEU A 16 -9.87 -19.03 -3.59
CA LEU A 16 -10.84 -17.96 -3.33
C LEU A 16 -11.24 -17.89 -1.84
N SER A 17 -11.34 -19.02 -1.14
CA SER A 17 -11.66 -19.04 0.29
C SER A 17 -10.56 -18.43 1.17
N GLU A 18 -9.31 -18.54 0.75
CA GLU A 18 -8.15 -17.98 1.46
C GLU A 18 -8.00 -16.47 1.23
N PHE A 19 -8.30 -15.99 0.01
CA PHE A 19 -8.27 -14.57 -0.34
C PHE A 19 -9.54 -13.80 0.05
N ALA A 20 -10.69 -14.46 0.16
CA ALA A 20 -11.95 -13.85 0.56
C ALA A 20 -11.85 -12.97 1.84
N PRO A 21 -11.30 -13.45 2.98
CA PRO A 21 -11.18 -12.63 4.18
C PRO A 21 -10.26 -11.40 3.99
N ILE A 22 -9.21 -11.51 3.16
CA ILE A 22 -8.30 -10.41 2.85
C ILE A 22 -9.04 -9.33 2.06
N CYS A 23 -9.80 -9.72 1.03
CA CYS A 23 -10.61 -8.81 0.23
C CYS A 23 -11.68 -8.11 1.09
N ILE A 24 -12.35 -8.86 1.98
CA ILE A 24 -13.34 -8.31 2.91
C ILE A 24 -12.69 -7.28 3.84
N TYR A 25 -11.51 -7.58 4.39
CA TYR A 25 -10.78 -6.67 5.26
C TYR A 25 -10.34 -5.38 4.52
N LEU A 26 -9.86 -5.50 3.28
CA LEU A 26 -9.48 -4.36 2.44
C LEU A 26 -10.65 -3.41 2.13
N VAL A 27 -11.89 -3.90 2.16
CA VAL A 27 -13.09 -3.06 1.98
C VAL A 27 -13.58 -2.50 3.32
N ILE A 28 -13.62 -3.30 4.39
CA ILE A 28 -14.11 -2.87 5.70
C ILE A 28 -13.17 -1.82 6.33
N SER A 29 -11.85 -2.00 6.23
CA SER A 29 -10.85 -1.10 6.80
C SER A 29 -11.03 0.38 6.40
N PRO A 30 -11.09 0.75 5.09
CA PRO A 30 -11.33 2.12 4.69
C PRO A 30 -12.72 2.62 5.09
N LEU A 31 -13.75 1.77 5.06
CA LEU A 31 -15.10 2.16 5.50
C LEU A 31 -15.12 2.57 6.98
N VAL A 32 -14.47 1.77 7.84
CA VAL A 32 -14.32 2.08 9.26
C VAL A 32 -13.46 3.32 9.46
N SER A 33 -12.39 3.51 8.67
CA SER A 33 -11.54 4.70 8.72
C SER A 33 -12.27 5.99 8.29
N LEU A 34 -13.32 5.89 7.47
CA LEU A 34 -14.12 7.04 7.03
C LEU A 34 -15.11 7.52 8.11
N ILE A 35 -15.51 6.66 9.04
CA ILE A 35 -16.41 7.03 10.15
C ILE A 35 -15.85 8.20 10.98
N PRO A 36 -14.63 8.14 11.55
CA PRO A 36 -14.09 9.26 12.32
C PRO A 36 -13.79 10.51 11.48
N LEU A 37 -13.65 10.37 10.15
CA LEU A 37 -13.53 11.51 9.24
C LEU A 37 -14.89 12.18 8.97
N GLY A 38 -15.97 11.40 8.85
CA GLY A 38 -17.32 11.87 8.53
C GLY A 38 -18.13 12.34 9.75
N VAL A 39 -17.98 11.69 10.91
CA VAL A 39 -18.70 12.04 12.16
C VAL A 39 -18.55 13.51 12.54
N PRO A 40 -17.35 14.14 12.53
CA PRO A 40 -17.21 15.54 12.91
C PRO A 40 -17.72 16.51 11.84
N PHE A 41 -17.92 16.08 10.59
CA PHE A 41 -18.31 16.96 9.48
C PHE A 41 -19.67 17.68 9.67
N PRO A 42 -20.77 17.02 10.09
CA PRO A 42 -22.04 17.71 10.35
C PRO A 42 -22.02 18.58 11.63
N PHE A 43 -21.13 18.27 12.59
CA PHE A 43 -20.95 19.10 13.79
C PHE A 43 -19.93 20.22 13.59
N ALA A 44 -19.22 20.23 12.46
CA ALA A 44 -18.30 21.28 12.10
C ALA A 44 -19.11 22.56 11.83
N SER A 45 -19.01 23.52 12.75
CA SER A 45 -19.61 24.83 12.59
C SER A 45 -18.97 25.54 11.41
N ASN A 46 -19.66 25.55 10.26
CA ASN A 46 -19.24 26.22 9.02
C ASN A 46 -19.29 27.78 9.10
N SER A 47 -19.53 28.34 10.29
CA SER A 47 -19.91 29.74 10.46
C SER A 47 -18.75 30.74 10.52
N SER A 48 -17.51 30.33 10.27
CA SER A 48 -16.36 31.26 10.30
C SER A 48 -15.18 30.78 9.44
N THR A 49 -15.43 30.64 8.14
CA THR A 49 -14.35 30.48 7.16
C THR A 49 -13.77 31.86 6.85
N TYR A 50 -13.02 32.42 7.81
CA TYR A 50 -12.26 33.64 7.58
C TYR A 50 -11.07 33.33 6.67
N PRO A 51 -10.69 34.23 5.74
CA PRO A 51 -9.57 34.01 4.82
C PRO A 51 -8.25 33.72 5.56
N GLU A 52 -8.06 34.26 6.76
CA GLU A 52 -6.92 33.97 7.65
C GLU A 52 -6.87 32.49 8.07
N LYS A 53 -8.02 31.86 8.35
CA LYS A 53 -8.11 30.43 8.72
C LYS A 53 -7.80 29.49 7.54
N LEU A 54 -7.99 29.96 6.31
CA LEU A 54 -7.68 29.22 5.09
C LEU A 54 -6.28 29.49 4.55
N SER A 55 -5.60 30.52 5.06
CA SER A 55 -4.24 30.86 4.64
C SER A 55 -3.22 29.87 5.21
N ALA A 56 -2.12 29.64 4.50
CA ALA A 56 -1.06 28.77 5.00
C ALA A 56 -0.46 29.34 6.29
N TYR A 57 -0.24 28.47 7.28
CA TYR A 57 0.34 28.89 8.55
C TYR A 57 1.79 29.33 8.36
N GLU A 58 2.01 30.64 8.48
CA GLU A 58 3.33 31.23 8.59
C GLU A 58 3.27 32.31 9.68
N ARG A 59 4.28 32.35 10.56
CA ARG A 59 4.26 33.17 11.78
C ARG A 59 4.22 34.67 11.44
N GLY A 60 3.01 35.22 11.28
CA GLY A 60 2.76 36.66 11.07
C GLY A 60 3.12 37.20 9.68
N PHE A 61 3.47 36.34 8.73
CA PHE A 61 3.79 36.74 7.35
C PHE A 61 2.92 35.95 6.37
N ASN A 62 2.63 36.56 5.22
CA ASN A 62 2.03 35.81 4.12
C ASN A 62 3.07 34.85 3.54
N PRO A 63 2.68 33.61 3.19
CA PRO A 63 3.60 32.65 2.60
C PRO A 63 4.29 33.25 1.39
N SER A 64 5.61 33.43 1.51
CA SER A 64 6.44 34.05 0.48
C SER A 64 7.33 32.99 -0.16
N GLY A 65 7.09 32.71 -1.45
CA GLY A 65 7.83 31.72 -2.23
C GLY A 65 6.93 30.70 -2.94
N ASP A 66 7.42 30.14 -4.05
CA ASP A 66 6.75 29.06 -4.75
C ASP A 66 6.92 27.75 -3.98
N ALA A 67 5.82 27.14 -3.54
CA ALA A 67 5.81 25.83 -2.89
C ALA A 67 6.35 24.70 -3.80
N ARG A 68 6.49 24.97 -5.10
CA ARG A 68 7.05 24.05 -6.10
C ARG A 68 8.54 24.24 -6.37
N SER A 69 9.25 25.01 -5.53
CA SER A 69 10.71 25.10 -5.62
C SER A 69 11.34 23.71 -5.59
N ARG A 70 12.38 23.52 -6.41
CA ARG A 70 13.12 22.27 -6.46
C ARG A 70 13.74 22.03 -5.09
N PHE A 71 13.29 20.99 -4.39
CA PHE A 71 14.00 20.50 -3.22
C PHE A 71 15.42 20.08 -3.62
N ASP A 72 16.35 20.25 -2.70
CA ASP A 72 17.75 19.93 -2.96
C ASP A 72 17.93 18.46 -3.38
N ILE A 73 18.85 18.19 -4.31
CA ILE A 73 19.17 16.84 -4.80
C ILE A 73 19.55 15.90 -3.65
N ARG A 74 19.96 16.44 -2.50
CA ARG A 74 20.26 15.67 -1.27
C ARG A 74 19.13 14.75 -0.79
N PHE A 75 17.87 14.98 -1.20
CA PHE A 75 16.75 14.08 -0.86
C PHE A 75 16.58 12.92 -1.84
N TYR A 76 17.22 12.96 -3.01
CA TYR A 76 17.12 11.94 -4.05
C TYR A 76 17.77 10.58 -3.68
N PRO A 77 18.90 10.52 -2.95
CA PRO A 77 19.52 9.24 -2.58
C PRO A 77 18.63 8.33 -1.75
N VAL A 78 17.71 8.89 -0.93
CA VAL A 78 16.87 8.10 -0.03
C VAL A 78 15.89 7.21 -0.81
N PRO A 79 15.01 7.73 -1.71
CA PRO A 79 14.16 6.88 -2.54
C PRO A 79 14.91 5.92 -3.44
N ILE A 80 16.05 6.32 -4.03
CA ILE A 80 16.83 5.41 -4.90
C ILE A 80 17.37 4.22 -4.11
N LEU A 81 17.86 4.47 -2.89
CA LEU A 81 18.36 3.41 -2.01
C LEU A 81 17.24 2.44 -1.59
N PHE A 82 15.97 2.80 -1.69
CA PHE A 82 14.86 1.85 -1.55
C PHE A 82 14.56 1.12 -2.86
N ILE A 83 14.61 1.80 -4.01
CA ILE A 83 14.25 1.21 -5.31
C ILE A 83 15.25 0.13 -5.75
N ILE A 84 16.56 0.35 -5.59
CA ILE A 84 17.59 -0.59 -6.07
C ILE A 84 17.52 -1.94 -5.34
N PRO A 85 17.63 -2.01 -4.00
CA PRO A 85 17.62 -3.28 -3.29
C PRO A 85 16.23 -3.94 -3.24
N ASP A 86 15.13 -3.22 -3.44
CA ASP A 86 13.78 -3.83 -3.47
C ASP A 86 13.67 -4.91 -4.56
N GLN A 87 14.23 -4.63 -5.74
CA GLN A 87 14.27 -5.60 -6.82
C GLN A 87 15.26 -6.74 -6.54
N GLU A 88 16.40 -6.46 -5.89
CA GLU A 88 17.37 -7.50 -5.47
C GLU A 88 16.78 -8.47 -4.45
N VAL A 89 15.96 -7.95 -3.52
CA VAL A 89 15.23 -8.75 -2.54
C VAL A 89 14.23 -9.69 -3.23
N THR A 90 13.54 -9.21 -4.27
CA THR A 90 12.65 -10.06 -5.10
C THR A 90 13.41 -11.20 -5.78
N PHE A 91 14.58 -10.89 -6.37
CA PHE A 91 15.43 -11.91 -7.00
C PHE A 91 16.03 -12.90 -5.99
N PHE A 92 16.41 -12.43 -4.80
CA PHE A 92 16.91 -13.28 -3.73
C PHE A 92 15.84 -14.27 -3.24
N PHE A 93 14.60 -13.80 -3.01
CA PHE A 93 13.51 -14.68 -2.59
C PHE A 93 13.12 -15.70 -3.66
N LEU A 94 13.03 -15.28 -4.93
CA LEU A 94 12.75 -16.19 -6.05
C LEU A 94 13.87 -17.23 -6.21
N GLY A 95 15.13 -16.80 -6.12
CA GLY A 95 16.30 -17.67 -6.17
C GLY A 95 16.32 -18.69 -5.03
N GLN A 96 16.02 -18.28 -3.80
CA GLN A 96 15.96 -19.19 -2.65
C GLN A 96 14.84 -20.22 -2.80
N TYR A 97 13.66 -19.81 -3.28
CA TYR A 97 12.56 -20.73 -3.56
C TYR A 97 12.95 -21.77 -4.61
N LEU A 98 13.57 -21.33 -5.72
CA LEU A 98 14.04 -22.23 -6.77
C LEU A 98 15.16 -23.15 -6.29
N LEU A 99 16.13 -22.63 -5.54
CA LEU A 99 17.22 -23.43 -4.98
C LEU A 99 16.70 -24.50 -4.04
N THR A 100 15.75 -24.15 -3.15
CA THR A 100 15.09 -25.12 -2.27
C THR A 100 14.39 -26.20 -3.09
N ARG A 101 13.73 -25.83 -4.20
CA ARG A 101 13.10 -26.79 -5.12
C ARG A 101 14.10 -27.66 -5.86
N LEU A 102 15.24 -27.13 -6.30
CA LEU A 102 16.32 -27.89 -6.96
C LEU A 102 16.98 -28.87 -6.00
N ILE A 103 17.34 -28.43 -4.80
CA ILE A 103 17.90 -29.30 -3.75
C ILE A 103 16.94 -30.43 -3.40
N CYS A 104 15.64 -30.15 -3.28
CA CYS A 104 14.64 -31.20 -3.03
C CYS A 104 14.44 -32.16 -4.22
N LEU A 105 14.73 -31.74 -5.46
CA LEU A 105 14.69 -32.61 -6.64
C LEU A 105 15.96 -33.47 -6.75
N ASP A 106 17.13 -32.91 -6.42
CA ASP A 106 18.42 -33.63 -6.44
C ASP A 106 18.64 -34.53 -5.20
N LEU A 107 17.97 -34.23 -4.07
CA LEU A 107 18.00 -35.01 -2.82
C LEU A 107 16.66 -35.72 -2.53
N GLY A 108 15.84 -35.95 -3.55
CA GLY A 108 14.68 -36.85 -3.43
C GLY A 108 15.13 -38.27 -3.02
N PRO A 109 14.25 -39.09 -2.44
CA PRO A 109 14.61 -40.44 -1.98
C PRO A 109 15.27 -41.29 -3.06
#